data_AF-A0ABD5VL37-F1
#
_entry.id   AF-A0ABD5VL37-F1
#
_cell.length_a   1.000
_cell.length_b   1.000
_cell.length_c   1.000
_cell.angle_alpha   90.00
_cell.angle_beta   90.00
_cell.angle_gamma   90.00
#
_symmetry.space_group_name_H-M   'P 1'
#
loop_
_entity.id
_entity.type
_entity.pdbx_description
1 polymer ?
#
loop_
_entity_poly.entity_id
_entity_poly.type
_entity_poly.pdbx_seq_one_letter_code
_entity_poly.pdbx_strand_id
1 'polypeptide(L)'
;MATPQQPAGGASASKTIEQARKVGYVAFLQRVPFAVDAHRLGYATGICEDYTLQQSQYANVDVPVSVLDNDFRDPDVERWTRVFERHEPNVGIIGDAFTEAEAREYVEVAQELRRAYPEATLVIVPKCEAAFDVIPDWVVLGYPAGSHAGKADHTPEEYSALADWRGRRLHLLGGAPQRRWTLIQELTQPTVTGLEPANIVGMDYNGFFANALRYGDVWYPVQPHWRTHDDSSLRERVRMSLEHAKAYWQQRGVWATHEDQSAVLSPDDPVFATRGTPFDPTEAELFDCEFGQPGGDEGSGVLVEYDDGIVLAYTSQKHRRFLEHRTGVYREHGDPQRVRAQQS
;
A
#
# COMPACT_ATOMS: atom_id res chain seq x y z
N MET A 1 1.39 -53.91 -14.67
CA MET A 1 0.64 -53.19 -13.61
C MET A 1 1.66 -52.37 -12.83
N ALA A 2 1.77 -51.09 -13.16
CA ALA A 2 2.67 -50.16 -12.49
C ALA A 2 1.88 -49.43 -11.40
N THR A 3 2.35 -49.54 -10.16
CA THR A 3 1.82 -48.85 -8.99
C THR A 3 2.01 -47.33 -9.18
N PRO A 4 0.99 -46.49 -9.01
CA PRO A 4 1.18 -45.05 -9.05
C PRO A 4 1.93 -44.62 -7.79
N GLN A 5 3.10 -44.01 -7.98
CA GLN A 5 3.81 -43.27 -6.94
C GLN A 5 2.97 -42.05 -6.54
N GLN A 6 2.57 -41.99 -5.27
CA GLN A 6 2.03 -40.77 -4.66
C GLN A 6 3.10 -39.66 -4.72
N PRO A 7 2.74 -38.41 -5.04
CA PRO A 7 3.67 -37.30 -4.90
C PRO A 7 3.96 -37.09 -3.41
N ALA A 8 5.25 -37.00 -3.08
CA ALA A 8 5.74 -36.75 -1.74
C ALA A 8 5.14 -35.44 -1.22
N GLY A 9 4.30 -35.54 -0.18
CA GLY A 9 3.94 -34.39 0.64
C GLY A 9 5.20 -33.81 1.25
N GLY A 10 5.49 -32.55 0.92
CA GLY A 10 6.63 -31.83 1.48
C GLY A 10 6.45 -31.68 2.99
N ALA A 11 7.17 -32.49 3.77
CA ALA A 11 7.34 -32.24 5.18
C ALA A 11 8.03 -30.89 5.36
N SER A 12 7.33 -29.93 5.99
CA SER A 12 7.89 -28.63 6.36
C SER A 12 9.09 -28.85 7.29
N ALA A 13 10.29 -28.53 6.83
CA ALA A 13 11.45 -28.47 7.72
C ALA A 13 11.16 -27.46 8.85
N SER A 14 11.38 -27.86 10.10
CA SER A 14 11.27 -27.00 11.29
C SER A 14 12.06 -25.70 11.05
N LYS A 15 11.35 -24.59 10.79
CA LYS A 15 11.98 -23.27 10.67
C LYS A 15 12.49 -22.84 12.03
N THR A 16 13.67 -22.23 12.07
CA THR A 16 14.13 -21.57 13.31
C THR A 16 13.19 -20.41 13.64
N ILE A 17 13.10 -20.02 14.93
CA ILE A 17 12.29 -18.86 15.35
C ILE A 17 12.67 -17.59 14.56
N GLU A 18 13.97 -17.42 14.29
CA GLU A 18 14.48 -16.30 13.50
C GLU A 18 13.96 -16.31 12.05
N GLN A 19 13.89 -17.49 11.43
CA GLN A 19 13.31 -17.65 10.10
C GLN A 19 11.79 -17.48 10.11
N ALA A 20 11.12 -17.93 11.17
CA ALA A 20 9.68 -17.87 11.32
C ALA A 20 9.15 -16.43 11.51
N ARG A 21 9.95 -15.55 12.12
CA ARG A 21 9.59 -14.13 12.32
C ARG A 21 10.04 -13.19 11.20
N LYS A 22 10.91 -13.62 10.30
CA LYS A 22 11.43 -12.79 9.21
C LYS A 22 10.41 -12.78 8.08
N VAL A 23 9.77 -11.62 7.86
CA VAL A 23 8.71 -11.50 6.86
C VAL A 23 9.28 -11.33 5.46
N GLY A 24 8.55 -11.76 4.44
CA GLY A 24 8.91 -11.52 3.04
C GLY A 24 8.60 -10.10 2.58
N TYR A 25 7.62 -9.44 3.20
CA TYR A 25 7.21 -8.08 2.88
C TYR A 25 6.58 -7.38 4.09
N VAL A 26 6.65 -6.05 4.07
CA VAL A 26 5.83 -5.17 4.90
C VAL A 26 5.08 -4.24 3.96
N ALA A 27 3.76 -4.30 3.99
CA ALA A 27 2.90 -3.62 3.03
C ALA A 27 2.38 -2.28 3.57
N PHE A 28 2.21 -1.33 2.65
CA PHE A 28 1.55 -0.07 2.91
C PHE A 28 0.64 0.27 1.73
N LEU A 29 -0.67 0.24 1.99
CA LEU A 29 -1.71 0.33 0.98
C LEU A 29 -2.33 1.71 1.06
N GLN A 30 -1.71 2.66 0.37
CA GLN A 30 -2.19 4.03 0.24
C GLN A 30 -1.93 4.53 -1.16
N ARG A 31 -2.61 5.62 -1.51
CA ARG A 31 -2.51 6.26 -2.82
C ARG A 31 -1.23 7.07 -2.94
N VAL A 32 -0.93 7.53 -4.15
CA VAL A 32 0.11 8.55 -4.35
C VAL A 32 -0.26 9.83 -3.57
N PRO A 33 0.73 10.57 -3.05
CA PRO A 33 2.17 10.35 -3.17
C PRO A 33 2.75 9.38 -2.13
N PHE A 34 1.97 8.92 -1.15
CA PHE A 34 2.47 8.08 -0.05
C PHE A 34 2.96 6.70 -0.53
N ALA A 35 2.35 6.14 -1.57
CA ALA A 35 2.81 4.92 -2.23
C ALA A 35 4.25 5.04 -2.74
N VAL A 36 4.60 6.19 -3.35
CA VAL A 36 5.94 6.44 -3.89
C VAL A 36 6.98 6.43 -2.76
N ASP A 37 6.69 7.10 -1.64
CA ASP A 37 7.59 7.14 -0.49
C ASP A 37 7.75 5.76 0.14
N ALA A 38 6.65 5.02 0.29
CA ALA A 38 6.66 3.67 0.82
C ALA A 38 7.51 2.73 -0.07
N HIS A 39 7.32 2.80 -1.40
CA HIS A 39 8.10 2.03 -2.35
C HIS A 39 9.59 2.36 -2.29
N ARG A 40 9.97 3.66 -2.25
CA ARG A 40 11.37 4.10 -2.08
C ARG A 40 11.99 3.60 -0.78
N LEU A 41 11.17 3.44 0.26
CA LEU A 41 11.59 2.86 1.54
C LEU A 41 11.60 1.32 1.54
N GLY A 42 11.21 0.66 0.45
CA GLY A 42 11.21 -0.79 0.30
C GLY A 42 10.00 -1.50 0.91
N TYR A 43 8.89 -0.78 1.11
CA TYR A 43 7.60 -1.39 1.43
C TYR A 43 6.96 -1.98 0.16
N ALA A 44 6.21 -3.06 0.33
CA ALA A 44 5.30 -3.51 -0.71
C ALA A 44 4.13 -2.53 -0.81
N THR A 45 3.85 -2.05 -2.01
CA THR A 45 2.76 -1.11 -2.27
C THR A 45 1.51 -1.84 -2.70
N GLY A 46 0.35 -1.22 -2.48
CA GLY A 46 -0.89 -1.90 -2.77
C GLY A 46 -2.12 -1.03 -2.64
N ILE A 47 -3.26 -1.64 -2.89
CA ILE A 47 -4.59 -1.02 -2.86
C ILE A 47 -5.58 -1.94 -2.13
N CYS A 48 -6.65 -1.34 -1.63
CA CYS A 48 -7.90 -2.05 -1.42
C CYS A 48 -8.68 -1.98 -2.73
N GLU A 49 -9.41 -3.01 -3.10
CA GLU A 49 -10.08 -3.13 -4.41
C GLU A 49 -11.14 -2.05 -4.68
N ASP A 50 -11.60 -1.32 -3.65
CA ASP A 50 -12.51 -0.18 -3.75
C ASP A 50 -11.82 1.12 -4.23
N TYR A 51 -10.49 1.15 -4.35
CA TYR A 51 -9.75 2.31 -4.86
C TYR A 51 -8.52 1.97 -5.71
N THR A 52 -7.97 3.00 -6.36
CA THR A 52 -6.72 2.90 -7.13
C THR A 52 -5.62 3.73 -6.49
N LEU A 53 -4.37 3.51 -6.92
CA LEU A 53 -3.23 4.32 -6.48
C LEU A 53 -3.35 5.80 -6.89
N GLN A 54 -4.27 6.17 -7.79
CA GLN A 54 -4.42 7.52 -8.37
C GLN A 54 -3.18 8.04 -9.11
N GLN A 55 -2.25 7.16 -9.47
CA GLN A 55 -1.00 7.51 -10.15
C GLN A 55 -1.18 8.07 -11.56
N SER A 56 -2.31 7.79 -12.23
CA SER A 56 -2.62 8.32 -13.57
C SER A 56 -2.76 9.85 -13.63
N GLN A 57 -2.81 10.51 -12.48
CA GLN A 57 -2.81 11.97 -12.37
C GLN A 57 -1.41 12.58 -12.54
N TYR A 58 -0.36 11.75 -12.52
CA TYR A 58 1.03 12.16 -12.62
C TYR A 58 1.67 11.50 -13.84
N ALA A 59 2.31 12.32 -14.69
CA ALA A 59 3.07 11.80 -15.81
C ALA A 59 4.24 10.95 -15.30
N ASN A 60 4.45 9.77 -15.90
CA ASN A 60 5.56 8.84 -15.62
C ASN A 60 5.75 8.50 -14.13
N VAL A 61 4.64 8.40 -13.38
CA VAL A 61 4.63 7.76 -12.07
C VAL A 61 3.93 6.42 -12.21
N ASP A 62 4.70 5.36 -12.02
CA ASP A 62 4.20 4.00 -12.02
C ASP A 62 4.78 3.23 -10.83
N VAL A 63 3.91 2.97 -9.84
CA VAL A 63 4.23 2.24 -8.63
C VAL A 63 3.48 0.90 -8.68
N PRO A 64 4.16 -0.24 -8.45
CA PRO A 64 3.52 -1.55 -8.56
C PRO A 64 2.43 -1.73 -7.51
N VAL A 65 1.39 -2.48 -7.88
CA VAL A 65 0.39 -3.01 -6.96
C VAL A 65 0.82 -4.42 -6.57
N SER A 66 1.69 -4.54 -5.58
CA SER A 66 2.22 -5.83 -5.11
C SER A 66 1.27 -6.52 -4.12
N VAL A 67 0.42 -5.74 -3.44
CA VAL A 67 -0.58 -6.24 -2.48
C VAL A 67 -1.97 -5.73 -2.85
N LEU A 68 -2.94 -6.64 -2.90
CA LEU A 68 -4.35 -6.32 -3.05
C LEU A 68 -5.11 -6.79 -1.82
N ASP A 69 -5.80 -5.85 -1.17
CA ASP A 69 -6.69 -6.11 -0.04
C ASP A 69 -8.16 -6.06 -0.49
N ASN A 70 -9.04 -6.66 0.31
CA ASN A 70 -10.48 -6.61 0.09
C ASN A 70 -11.16 -5.53 0.95
N ASP A 71 -12.26 -4.97 0.47
CA ASP A 71 -13.10 -4.04 1.23
C ASP A 71 -14.00 -4.87 2.12
N PHE A 72 -13.48 -5.16 3.31
CA PHE A 72 -14.21 -5.91 4.33
C PHE A 72 -15.54 -5.26 4.73
N ARG A 73 -15.79 -3.99 4.39
CA ARG A 73 -17.07 -3.32 4.68
C ARG A 73 -18.12 -3.53 3.61
N ASP A 74 -17.72 -3.89 2.41
CA ASP A 74 -18.58 -4.20 1.27
C ASP A 74 -17.97 -5.38 0.50
N PRO A 75 -17.88 -6.59 1.11
CA PRO A 75 -17.16 -7.70 0.52
C PRO A 75 -17.83 -8.18 -0.77
N ASP A 76 -17.05 -8.21 -1.85
CA ASP A 76 -17.46 -8.66 -3.18
C ASP A 76 -16.30 -9.40 -3.84
N VAL A 77 -16.34 -10.73 -3.78
CA VAL A 77 -15.26 -11.59 -4.28
C VAL A 77 -15.11 -11.52 -5.80
N GLU A 78 -16.20 -11.28 -6.54
CA GLU A 78 -16.15 -11.13 -8.01
C GLU A 78 -15.50 -9.81 -8.41
N ARG A 79 -15.82 -8.72 -7.70
CA ARG A 79 -15.12 -7.43 -7.85
C ARG A 79 -13.65 -7.58 -7.51
N TRP A 80 -13.34 -8.22 -6.39
CA TRP A 80 -11.96 -8.44 -5.96
C TRP A 80 -11.16 -9.26 -6.98
N THR A 81 -11.70 -10.38 -7.48
CA THR A 81 -11.02 -11.22 -8.49
C THR A 81 -10.74 -10.45 -9.78
N ARG A 82 -11.67 -9.61 -10.26
CA ARG A 82 -11.44 -8.76 -11.45
C ARG A 82 -10.32 -7.74 -11.24
N VAL A 83 -10.16 -7.23 -10.02
CA VAL A 83 -9.06 -6.31 -9.68
C VAL A 83 -7.74 -7.09 -9.55
N PHE A 84 -7.78 -8.29 -8.98
CA PHE A 84 -6.64 -9.20 -8.92
C PHE A 84 -6.10 -9.51 -10.31
N GLU A 85 -6.95 -9.96 -11.24
CA GLU A 85 -6.54 -10.29 -12.62
C GLU A 85 -6.01 -9.09 -13.40
N ARG A 86 -6.46 -7.88 -13.07
CA ARG A 86 -5.98 -6.64 -13.70
C ARG A 86 -4.57 -6.26 -13.26
N HIS A 87 -4.27 -6.45 -11.98
CA HIS A 87 -3.03 -5.97 -11.37
C HIS A 87 -1.99 -7.06 -11.13
N GLU A 88 -2.41 -8.32 -11.14
CA GLU A 88 -1.58 -9.50 -10.89
C GLU A 88 -0.67 -9.36 -9.66
N PRO A 89 -1.23 -9.02 -8.48
CA PRO A 89 -0.43 -8.72 -7.30
C PRO A 89 0.31 -9.96 -6.79
N ASN A 90 1.46 -9.77 -6.17
CA ASN A 90 2.19 -10.86 -5.49
C ASN A 90 1.43 -11.40 -4.28
N VAL A 91 0.58 -10.59 -3.67
CA VAL A 91 -0.20 -10.93 -2.48
C VAL A 91 -1.64 -10.49 -2.69
N GLY A 92 -2.59 -11.42 -2.49
CA GLY A 92 -4.02 -11.12 -2.51
C GLY A 92 -4.70 -11.55 -1.21
N ILE A 93 -5.33 -10.62 -0.52
CA ILE A 93 -6.18 -10.88 0.64
C ILE A 93 -7.62 -10.96 0.14
N ILE A 94 -8.18 -12.17 0.13
CA ILE A 94 -9.46 -12.48 -0.53
C ILE A 94 -10.64 -11.95 0.28
N GLY A 95 -10.64 -12.17 1.59
CA GLY A 95 -11.78 -11.81 2.44
C GLY A 95 -11.75 -12.36 3.86
N ASP A 96 -12.66 -11.79 4.65
CA ASP A 96 -13.03 -12.21 6.00
C ASP A 96 -14.10 -13.32 5.93
N ALA A 97 -13.78 -14.51 6.43
CA ALA A 97 -14.66 -15.68 6.44
C ALA A 97 -15.32 -15.84 7.80
N PHE A 98 -16.52 -15.29 7.97
CA PHE A 98 -17.35 -15.38 9.18
C PHE A 98 -18.05 -16.72 9.32
N THR A 99 -18.17 -17.48 8.24
CA THR A 99 -18.81 -18.78 8.19
C THR A 99 -17.96 -19.81 7.44
N GLU A 100 -18.25 -21.09 7.67
CA GLU A 100 -17.67 -22.19 6.90
C GLU A 100 -17.97 -22.06 5.39
N ALA A 101 -19.16 -21.57 5.04
CA ALA A 101 -19.57 -21.41 3.64
C ALA A 101 -18.73 -20.35 2.91
N GLU A 102 -18.50 -19.20 3.53
CA GLU A 102 -17.61 -18.15 2.99
C GLU A 102 -16.16 -18.67 2.90
N ALA A 103 -15.69 -19.42 3.89
CA ALA A 103 -14.38 -20.04 3.83
C ALA A 103 -14.25 -21.00 2.63
N ARG A 104 -15.28 -21.81 2.34
CA ARG A 104 -15.31 -22.69 1.17
C ARG A 104 -15.27 -21.91 -0.13
N GLU A 105 -16.10 -20.86 -0.25
CA GLU A 105 -16.13 -19.98 -1.42
C GLU A 105 -14.76 -19.33 -1.69
N TYR A 106 -14.12 -18.75 -0.66
CA TYR A 106 -12.80 -18.16 -0.82
C TYR A 106 -11.72 -19.20 -1.14
N VAL A 107 -11.82 -20.43 -0.62
CA VAL A 107 -10.91 -21.53 -0.96
C VAL A 107 -11.07 -21.94 -2.42
N GLU A 108 -12.29 -21.98 -2.96
CA GLU A 108 -12.54 -22.26 -4.38
C GLU A 108 -11.89 -21.19 -5.26
N VAL A 109 -12.11 -19.91 -4.96
CA VAL A 109 -11.46 -18.79 -5.66
C VAL A 109 -9.94 -18.89 -5.54
N ALA A 110 -9.42 -19.20 -4.36
CA ALA A 110 -7.98 -19.35 -4.17
C ALA A 110 -7.39 -20.50 -4.99
N GLN A 111 -8.12 -21.60 -5.15
CA GLN A 111 -7.69 -22.73 -5.98
C GLN A 111 -7.64 -22.38 -7.47
N GLU A 112 -8.61 -21.61 -7.95
CA GLU A 112 -8.62 -21.13 -9.34
C GLU A 112 -7.46 -20.17 -9.61
N LEU A 113 -7.31 -19.15 -8.76
CA LEU A 113 -6.23 -18.18 -8.88
C LEU A 113 -4.86 -18.83 -8.76
N ARG A 114 -4.67 -19.81 -7.87
CA ARG A 114 -3.40 -20.55 -7.76
C ARG A 114 -3.01 -21.29 -9.04
N ARG A 115 -3.98 -21.74 -9.86
CA ARG A 115 -3.67 -22.40 -11.14
C ARG A 115 -3.16 -21.40 -12.18
N ALA A 116 -3.71 -20.20 -12.20
CA ALA A 116 -3.32 -19.13 -13.12
C ALA A 116 -2.07 -18.37 -12.65
N TYR A 117 -1.94 -18.19 -11.34
CA TYR A 117 -0.94 -17.36 -10.66
C TYR A 117 -0.25 -18.17 -9.54
N PRO A 118 0.55 -19.20 -9.87
CA PRO A 118 1.10 -20.15 -8.89
C PRO A 118 2.04 -19.52 -7.85
N GLU A 119 2.63 -18.37 -8.17
CA GLU A 119 3.55 -17.64 -7.29
C GLU A 119 2.85 -16.64 -6.35
N ALA A 120 1.55 -16.39 -6.56
CA ALA A 120 0.80 -15.46 -5.73
C ALA A 120 0.58 -16.01 -4.31
N THR A 121 0.78 -15.16 -3.31
CA THR A 121 0.42 -15.45 -1.93
C THR A 121 -1.03 -15.07 -1.69
N LEU A 122 -1.89 -16.08 -1.56
CA LEU A 122 -3.31 -15.89 -1.30
C LEU A 122 -3.60 -16.00 0.20
N VAL A 123 -4.31 -15.02 0.72
CA VAL A 123 -4.65 -14.86 2.14
C VAL A 123 -6.16 -14.95 2.33
N ILE A 124 -6.60 -15.78 3.28
CA ILE A 124 -7.98 -15.83 3.75
C ILE A 124 -7.98 -15.56 5.25
N VAL A 125 -8.91 -14.74 5.73
CA VAL A 125 -8.98 -14.31 7.13
C VAL A 125 -10.08 -15.09 7.85
N PRO A 126 -9.78 -16.15 8.62
CA PRO A 126 -10.82 -16.86 9.35
C PRO A 126 -11.37 -16.01 10.49
N LYS A 127 -12.70 -15.99 10.64
CA LYS A 127 -13.45 -15.31 11.71
C LYS A 127 -14.38 -16.25 12.48
N CYS A 128 -14.31 -17.56 12.23
CA CYS A 128 -14.99 -18.60 12.99
C CYS A 128 -14.14 -19.89 13.07
N GLU A 129 -14.40 -20.74 14.07
CA GLU A 129 -13.69 -22.00 14.28
C GLU A 129 -13.77 -22.92 13.05
N ALA A 130 -14.97 -23.07 12.47
CA ALA A 130 -15.20 -23.94 11.31
C ALA A 130 -14.42 -23.52 10.05
N ALA A 131 -14.00 -22.25 9.93
CA ALA A 131 -13.19 -21.80 8.80
C ALA A 131 -11.79 -22.45 8.81
N PHE A 132 -11.21 -22.72 9.99
CA PHE A 132 -9.87 -23.32 10.10
C PHE A 132 -9.82 -24.75 9.56
N ASP A 133 -10.91 -25.51 9.70
CA ASP A 133 -11.03 -26.88 9.19
C ASP A 133 -11.11 -26.95 7.66
N VAL A 134 -11.57 -25.86 7.02
CA VAL A 134 -11.76 -25.78 5.57
C VAL A 134 -10.55 -25.19 4.87
N ILE A 135 -9.91 -24.18 5.46
CA ILE A 135 -8.83 -23.43 4.81
C ILE A 135 -7.56 -24.29 4.80
N PRO A 136 -7.08 -24.73 3.62
CA PRO A 136 -5.96 -25.66 3.52
C PRO A 136 -4.63 -25.00 3.89
N ASP A 137 -3.65 -25.81 4.34
CA ASP A 137 -2.35 -25.34 4.85
C ASP A 137 -1.52 -24.50 3.87
N TRP A 138 -1.76 -24.65 2.57
CA TRP A 138 -1.04 -23.89 1.56
C TRP A 138 -1.51 -22.43 1.46
N VAL A 139 -2.75 -22.14 1.86
CA VAL A 139 -3.30 -20.79 1.98
C VAL A 139 -2.71 -20.13 3.22
N VAL A 140 -2.36 -18.85 3.09
CA VAL A 140 -1.91 -18.04 4.22
C VAL A 140 -3.12 -17.58 5.02
N LEU A 141 -3.07 -17.70 6.35
CA LEU A 141 -4.13 -17.18 7.20
C LEU A 141 -3.88 -15.70 7.51
N GLY A 142 -4.91 -14.87 7.35
CA GLY A 142 -4.91 -13.50 7.85
C GLY A 142 -5.14 -13.51 9.35
N TYR A 143 -4.22 -12.93 10.12
CA TYR A 143 -4.35 -12.77 11.57
C TYR A 143 -4.67 -11.30 11.89
N PRO A 144 -5.87 -10.99 12.42
CA PRO A 144 -6.22 -9.63 12.84
C PRO A 144 -5.30 -9.10 13.97
N ALA A 145 -4.44 -8.12 13.65
CA ALA A 145 -3.47 -7.53 14.58
C ALA A 145 -3.88 -6.13 15.10
N GLY A 146 -4.96 -5.53 14.57
CA GLY A 146 -5.47 -4.22 14.98
C GLY A 146 -5.91 -4.11 16.45
N SER A 147 -5.74 -2.92 17.07
CA SER A 147 -6.23 -2.60 18.43
C SER A 147 -7.68 -2.11 18.47
N HIS A 148 -8.26 -1.86 17.30
CA HIS A 148 -9.68 -1.66 17.13
C HIS A 148 -10.11 -2.61 16.02
N ALA A 149 -10.75 -3.71 16.41
CA ALA A 149 -11.90 -4.26 15.70
C ALA A 149 -12.99 -3.15 15.62
N GLY A 150 -12.63 -2.06 14.94
CA GLY A 150 -13.39 -0.84 14.87
C GLY A 150 -14.44 -1.05 13.81
N LYS A 151 -15.57 -1.61 14.26
CA LYS A 151 -16.82 -1.96 13.57
C LYS A 151 -16.96 -3.49 13.42
N ALA A 152 -17.71 -4.07 14.35
CA ALA A 152 -18.34 -5.40 14.30
C ALA A 152 -17.49 -6.69 14.47
N ASP A 153 -16.16 -6.63 14.63
CA ASP A 153 -15.36 -7.86 14.58
C ASP A 153 -14.96 -8.47 15.92
N HIS A 154 -15.01 -9.81 15.94
CA HIS A 154 -14.51 -10.67 16.99
C HIS A 154 -12.98 -10.65 17.08
N THR A 155 -12.43 -10.73 18.29
CA THR A 155 -10.97 -10.92 18.42
C THR A 155 -10.60 -12.38 18.11
N PRO A 156 -9.39 -12.68 17.60
CA PRO A 156 -8.99 -14.05 17.30
C PRO A 156 -9.27 -15.04 18.44
N GLU A 157 -9.09 -14.61 19.68
CA GLU A 157 -9.32 -15.41 20.89
C GLU A 157 -10.79 -15.78 21.14
N GLU A 158 -11.74 -15.08 20.50
CA GLU A 158 -13.17 -15.36 20.64
C GLU A 158 -13.64 -16.55 19.79
N TYR A 159 -12.88 -16.90 18.75
CA TYR A 159 -13.27 -17.95 17.80
C TYR A 159 -12.15 -18.97 17.48
N SER A 160 -10.98 -18.84 18.11
CA SER A 160 -9.85 -19.73 17.89
C SER A 160 -8.93 -19.79 19.11
N ALA A 161 -8.14 -20.86 19.18
CA ALA A 161 -7.03 -21.00 20.12
C ALA A 161 -5.69 -20.68 19.44
N LEU A 162 -4.66 -20.39 20.24
CA LEU A 162 -3.30 -20.18 19.73
C LEU A 162 -2.79 -21.36 18.87
N ALA A 163 -3.25 -22.59 19.18
CA ALA A 163 -2.86 -23.78 18.44
C ALA A 163 -3.33 -23.77 16.97
N ASP A 164 -4.42 -23.08 16.65
CA ASP A 164 -4.99 -23.03 15.30
C ASP A 164 -4.15 -22.17 14.34
N TRP A 165 -3.38 -21.23 14.90
CA TRP A 165 -2.51 -20.32 14.16
C TRP A 165 -1.07 -20.81 14.06
N ARG A 166 -0.62 -21.59 15.05
CA ARG A 166 0.75 -22.07 15.14
C ARG A 166 1.02 -23.20 14.15
N GLY A 167 2.22 -23.24 13.60
CA GLY A 167 2.56 -24.12 12.46
C GLY A 167 1.98 -23.67 11.11
N ARG A 168 1.08 -22.68 11.08
CA ARG A 168 0.51 -22.11 9.84
C ARG A 168 1.36 -20.95 9.31
N ARG A 169 1.11 -20.59 8.04
CA ARG A 169 1.65 -19.37 7.41
C ARG A 169 0.71 -18.22 7.69
N LEU A 170 1.21 -17.11 8.24
CA LEU A 170 0.38 -15.99 8.69
C LEU A 170 0.73 -14.66 8.02
N HIS A 171 -0.28 -13.90 7.62
CA HIS A 171 -0.18 -12.48 7.30
C HIS A 171 -0.81 -11.67 8.45
N LEU A 172 -0.10 -10.70 9.03
CA LEU A 172 -0.62 -9.91 10.15
C LEU A 172 -1.34 -8.66 9.63
N LEU A 173 -2.66 -8.59 9.88
CA LEU A 173 -3.55 -7.56 9.37
C LEU A 173 -3.60 -6.35 10.30
N GLY A 174 -3.04 -5.23 9.84
CA GLY A 174 -3.01 -3.98 10.59
C GLY A 174 -2.23 -4.04 11.92
N GLY A 175 -2.62 -3.21 12.89
CA GLY A 175 -1.97 -3.10 14.19
C GLY A 175 -0.67 -2.28 14.21
N ALA A 176 -0.55 -1.37 15.20
CA ALA A 176 0.66 -0.56 15.36
C ALA A 176 1.91 -1.45 15.61
N PRO A 177 3.11 -1.02 15.20
CA PRO A 177 4.31 -1.88 15.23
C PRO A 177 4.59 -2.55 16.57
N GLN A 178 4.36 -1.85 17.70
CA GLN A 178 4.55 -2.41 19.03
C GLN A 178 3.61 -3.57 19.35
N ARG A 179 2.36 -3.52 18.89
CA ARG A 179 1.38 -4.60 19.08
C ARG A 179 1.76 -5.80 18.22
N ARG A 180 2.12 -5.56 16.96
CA ARG A 180 2.63 -6.60 16.06
C ARG A 180 3.87 -7.29 16.61
N TRP A 181 4.78 -6.55 17.25
CA TRP A 181 5.95 -7.17 17.88
C TRP A 181 5.55 -8.16 18.99
N THR A 182 4.61 -7.79 19.86
CA THR A 182 4.07 -8.70 20.87
C THR A 182 3.45 -9.95 20.24
N LEU A 183 2.61 -9.78 19.21
CA LEU A 183 2.00 -10.90 18.49
C LEU A 183 3.03 -11.81 17.83
N ILE A 184 4.06 -11.25 17.19
CA ILE A 184 5.16 -12.02 16.63
C ILE A 184 5.83 -12.86 17.73
N GLN A 185 6.03 -12.30 18.93
CA GLN A 185 6.59 -13.09 20.04
C GLN A 185 5.65 -14.24 20.45
N GLU A 186 4.35 -13.98 20.62
CA GLU A 186 3.36 -14.99 21.01
C GLU A 186 3.23 -16.13 19.98
N LEU A 187 3.25 -15.78 18.69
CA LEU A 187 3.07 -16.71 17.58
C LEU A 187 4.34 -17.51 17.24
N THR A 188 5.53 -17.01 17.56
CA THR A 188 6.80 -17.62 17.11
C THR A 188 7.69 -18.15 18.23
N GLN A 189 7.58 -17.65 19.47
CA GLN A 189 8.42 -18.13 20.56
C GLN A 189 8.01 -19.55 21.01
N PRO A 190 8.92 -20.32 21.64
CA PRO A 190 8.60 -21.64 22.17
C PRO A 190 7.47 -21.58 23.19
N THR A 191 6.57 -22.56 23.14
CA THR A 191 5.53 -22.74 24.15
C THR A 191 5.86 -23.92 25.05
N VAL A 192 5.29 -23.93 26.25
CA VAL A 192 5.39 -25.10 27.17
C VAL A 192 4.77 -26.37 26.58
N THR A 193 3.84 -26.22 25.64
CA THR A 193 3.18 -27.30 24.92
C THR A 193 3.98 -27.81 23.72
N GLY A 194 5.11 -27.19 23.39
CA GLY A 194 5.95 -27.57 22.24
C GLY A 194 5.29 -27.33 20.89
N LEU A 195 4.34 -26.38 20.80
CA LEU A 195 3.71 -26.03 19.54
C LEU A 195 4.74 -25.42 18.58
N GLU A 196 4.73 -25.84 17.32
CA GLU A 196 5.57 -25.28 16.27
C GLU A 196 5.35 -23.76 16.14
N PRO A 197 6.39 -22.97 15.80
CA PRO A 197 6.22 -21.54 15.56
C PRO A 197 5.33 -21.31 14.32
N ALA A 198 4.49 -20.28 14.36
CA ALA A 198 3.85 -19.79 13.16
C ALA A 198 4.89 -19.17 12.21
N ASN A 199 4.68 -19.29 10.90
CA ASN A 199 5.54 -18.70 9.89
C ASN A 199 4.94 -17.37 9.41
N ILE A 200 5.45 -16.24 9.91
CA ILE A 200 4.95 -14.91 9.54
C ILE A 200 5.48 -14.54 8.15
N VAL A 201 4.61 -14.55 7.14
CA VAL A 201 4.99 -14.31 5.75
C VAL A 201 4.98 -12.82 5.39
N GLY A 202 4.12 -12.04 6.03
CA GLY A 202 3.92 -10.63 5.69
C GLY A 202 3.05 -9.91 6.71
N MET A 203 2.97 -8.60 6.57
CA MET A 203 2.12 -7.75 7.40
C MET A 203 1.81 -6.44 6.66
N ASP A 204 0.69 -5.82 6.96
CA ASP A 204 0.32 -4.49 6.46
C ASP A 204 0.02 -3.53 7.64
N TYR A 205 0.12 -2.22 7.42
CA TYR A 205 -0.41 -1.25 8.38
C TYR A 205 -0.61 0.15 7.79
N ASN A 206 -1.86 0.54 7.56
CA ASN A 206 -2.22 1.87 7.05
C ASN A 206 -2.41 2.93 8.14
N GLY A 207 -2.24 2.57 9.42
CA GLY A 207 -2.49 3.47 10.54
C GLY A 207 -1.52 4.66 10.62
N PHE A 208 -0.36 4.62 9.95
CA PHE A 208 0.53 5.79 9.85
C PHE A 208 -0.17 6.96 9.15
N PHE A 209 -0.83 6.70 8.02
CA PHE A 209 -1.63 7.71 7.32
C PHE A 209 -2.80 8.18 8.17
N ALA A 210 -3.56 7.25 8.76
CA ALA A 210 -4.74 7.58 9.55
C ALA A 210 -4.42 8.47 10.77
N ASN A 211 -3.32 8.20 11.48
CA ASN A 211 -2.91 9.02 12.64
C ASN A 211 -2.33 10.37 12.21
N ALA A 212 -1.50 10.40 11.16
CA ALA A 212 -0.95 11.65 10.63
C ALA A 212 -2.04 12.60 10.09
N LEU A 213 -3.11 12.05 9.52
CA LEU A 213 -4.27 12.81 9.01
C LEU A 213 -5.18 13.30 10.15
N ARG A 214 -5.53 12.43 11.11
CA ARG A 214 -6.53 12.75 12.14
C ARG A 214 -5.96 13.55 13.30
N TYR A 215 -4.71 13.30 13.66
CA TYR A 215 -4.11 13.81 14.89
C TYR A 215 -2.84 14.63 14.64
N GLY A 216 -2.32 14.65 13.41
CA GLY A 216 -1.04 15.29 13.13
C GLY A 216 0.15 14.52 13.72
N ASP A 217 -0.02 13.22 13.97
CA ASP A 217 0.95 12.41 14.71
C ASP A 217 1.96 11.68 13.83
N VAL A 218 3.17 11.53 14.36
CA VAL A 218 4.24 10.65 13.86
C VAL A 218 4.45 9.52 14.86
N TRP A 219 4.67 8.30 14.35
CA TRP A 219 5.04 7.16 15.18
C TRP A 219 6.55 7.11 15.43
N TYR A 220 6.96 6.89 16.68
CA TYR A 220 8.37 6.80 17.07
C TYR A 220 8.73 5.42 17.65
N PRO A 221 9.95 4.90 17.39
CA PRO A 221 10.31 3.52 17.73
C PRO A 221 10.88 3.36 19.16
N VAL A 222 11.40 4.43 19.74
CA VAL A 222 11.98 4.43 21.10
C VAL A 222 10.84 4.61 22.10
N GLN A 223 10.61 3.60 22.95
CA GLN A 223 9.41 3.50 23.78
C GLN A 223 8.15 3.76 22.93
N PRO A 224 7.78 2.80 22.05
CA PRO A 224 6.85 3.05 20.95
C PRO A 224 5.64 3.91 21.29
N HIS A 225 5.55 5.08 20.66
CA HIS A 225 4.53 6.07 20.96
C HIS A 225 4.19 6.91 19.73
N TRP A 226 3.06 7.62 19.82
CA TRP A 226 2.66 8.64 18.87
C TRP A 226 2.96 10.01 19.45
N ARG A 227 3.40 10.94 18.60
CA ARG A 227 3.64 12.32 18.99
C ARG A 227 3.24 13.26 17.87
N THR A 228 2.53 14.31 18.23
CA THR A 228 2.10 15.37 17.31
C THR A 228 3.29 16.13 16.76
N HIS A 229 3.25 16.40 15.46
CA HIS A 229 4.29 17.09 14.71
C HIS A 229 3.64 18.21 13.87
N ASP A 230 3.38 19.34 14.53
CA ASP A 230 2.59 20.46 14.01
C ASP A 230 3.22 21.17 12.81
N ASP A 231 4.56 21.23 12.76
CA ASP A 231 5.31 21.98 11.74
C ASP A 231 5.61 21.17 10.45
N SER A 232 4.94 20.04 10.25
CA SER A 232 5.15 19.19 9.06
C SER A 232 3.90 19.02 8.22
N SER A 233 4.09 18.74 6.93
CA SER A 233 3.02 18.30 6.05
C SER A 233 2.53 16.89 6.40
N LEU A 234 1.35 16.52 5.90
CA LEU A 234 0.84 15.16 6.02
C LEU A 234 1.81 14.13 5.42
N ARG A 235 2.39 14.42 4.25
CA ARG A 235 3.34 13.52 3.56
C ARG A 235 4.59 13.29 4.40
N GLU A 236 5.18 14.36 4.93
CA GLU A 236 6.36 14.25 5.79
C GLU A 236 6.08 13.41 7.03
N ARG A 237 4.94 13.63 7.71
CA ARG A 237 4.58 12.82 8.89
C ARG A 237 4.43 11.33 8.57
N VAL A 238 3.82 11.01 7.43
CA VAL A 238 3.68 9.61 6.98
C VAL A 238 5.05 9.03 6.64
N ARG A 239 5.87 9.74 5.86
CA ARG A 239 7.23 9.31 5.50
C ARG A 239 8.10 9.05 6.73
N MET A 240 8.11 9.97 7.70
CA MET A 240 8.83 9.80 8.97
C MET A 240 8.37 8.56 9.72
N SER A 241 7.06 8.32 9.80
CA SER A 241 6.52 7.13 10.46
C SER A 241 6.94 5.83 9.76
N LEU A 242 6.96 5.81 8.42
CA LEU A 242 7.44 4.68 7.63
C LEU A 242 8.95 4.42 7.83
N GLU A 243 9.77 5.47 7.88
CA GLU A 243 11.21 5.37 8.17
C GLU A 243 11.47 4.80 9.57
N HIS A 244 10.77 5.33 10.57
CA HIS A 244 10.86 4.86 11.95
C HIS A 244 10.42 3.40 12.08
N ALA A 245 9.32 3.01 11.43
CA ALA A 245 8.82 1.64 11.46
C ALA A 245 9.78 0.66 10.77
N LYS A 246 10.37 1.05 9.63
CA LYS A 246 11.39 0.25 8.96
C LYS A 246 12.59 0.01 9.88
N ALA A 247 13.13 1.07 10.48
CA ALA A 247 14.25 0.96 11.43
C ALA A 247 13.90 0.05 12.63
N TYR A 248 12.68 0.18 13.16
CA TYR A 248 12.18 -0.66 14.25
C TYR A 248 12.17 -2.16 13.90
N TRP A 249 11.75 -2.50 12.68
CA TRP A 249 11.71 -3.87 12.19
C TRP A 249 13.08 -4.44 11.83
N GLN A 250 13.95 -3.61 11.25
CA GLN A 250 15.34 -3.99 10.95
C GLN A 250 16.10 -4.33 12.24
N GLN A 251 15.95 -3.50 13.29
CA GLN A 251 16.58 -3.75 14.59
C GLN A 251 16.15 -5.08 15.21
N ARG A 252 14.93 -5.55 14.91
CA ARG A 252 14.36 -6.81 15.43
C ARG A 252 14.63 -8.02 14.53
N GLY A 253 15.32 -7.83 13.40
CA GLY A 253 15.54 -8.88 12.41
C GLY A 253 14.25 -9.39 11.75
N VAL A 254 13.19 -8.58 11.76
CA VAL A 254 11.89 -8.92 11.16
C VAL A 254 11.85 -8.50 9.69
N TRP A 255 12.42 -7.33 9.38
CA TRP A 255 12.40 -6.76 8.03
C TRP A 255 13.26 -7.58 7.06
N ALA A 256 12.65 -8.06 5.96
CA ALA A 256 13.37 -8.41 4.74
C ALA A 256 13.22 -7.28 3.71
N THR A 257 14.26 -7.07 2.91
CA THR A 257 14.14 -6.18 1.75
C THR A 257 13.18 -6.83 0.76
N HIS A 258 12.07 -6.17 0.45
CA HIS A 258 11.21 -6.57 -0.65
C HIS A 258 11.93 -6.20 -1.96
N GLU A 259 12.25 -7.21 -2.78
CA GLU A 259 12.74 -6.99 -4.14
C GLU A 259 11.51 -6.93 -5.05
N ASP A 260 11.05 -5.72 -5.36
CA ASP A 260 9.96 -5.53 -6.31
C ASP A 260 10.43 -4.96 -7.64
N GLN A 261 9.54 -5.11 -8.63
CA GLN A 261 9.68 -4.73 -10.03
C GLN A 261 10.10 -3.26 -10.22
N SER A 262 10.69 -2.98 -11.38
CA SER A 262 11.15 -1.65 -11.78
C SER A 262 10.00 -0.63 -11.73
N ALA A 263 10.01 0.24 -10.72
CA ALA A 263 9.09 1.37 -10.65
C ALA A 263 9.68 2.61 -11.36
N VAL A 264 8.83 3.38 -12.03
CA VAL A 264 9.18 4.72 -12.50
C VAL A 264 8.66 5.71 -11.47
N LEU A 265 9.58 6.26 -10.67
CA LEU A 265 9.26 7.01 -9.45
C LEU A 265 9.40 8.53 -9.63
N SER A 266 9.64 8.98 -10.85
CA SER A 266 9.91 10.37 -11.21
C SER A 266 9.31 10.67 -12.59
N PRO A 267 8.58 11.78 -12.75
CA PRO A 267 8.13 12.24 -14.06
C PRO A 267 9.32 12.43 -15.03
N ASP A 268 9.36 11.71 -16.14
CA ASP A 268 10.39 11.91 -17.18
C ASP A 268 10.30 13.27 -17.90
N ASP A 269 9.15 13.95 -17.80
CA ASP A 269 8.98 15.30 -18.36
C ASP A 269 9.25 16.36 -17.29
N PRO A 270 10.31 17.18 -17.43
CA PRO A 270 10.47 18.35 -16.59
C PRO A 270 9.28 19.28 -16.83
N VAL A 271 8.38 19.37 -15.84
CA VAL A 271 7.42 20.46 -15.78
C VAL A 271 8.25 21.74 -15.65
N PHE A 272 8.44 22.46 -16.76
CA PHE A 272 9.10 23.75 -16.77
C PHE A 272 8.25 24.73 -15.97
N ALA A 273 8.53 24.88 -14.67
CA ALA A 273 8.08 26.06 -13.95
C ALA A 273 8.78 27.26 -14.59
N THR A 274 8.01 28.29 -14.95
CA THR A 274 8.47 29.47 -15.68
C THR A 274 9.50 30.30 -14.90
N ARG A 275 10.76 29.86 -14.94
CA ARG A 275 11.97 30.63 -15.19
C ARG A 275 12.75 29.75 -16.15
N GLY A 276 13.48 30.28 -17.14
CA GLY A 276 14.26 29.48 -18.09
C GLY A 276 15.45 28.71 -17.46
N THR A 277 15.25 28.08 -16.32
CA THR A 277 16.14 27.26 -15.51
C THR A 277 15.35 26.04 -15.06
N PRO A 278 15.97 24.86 -14.93
CA PRO A 278 15.35 23.70 -14.33
C PRO A 278 14.68 24.10 -13.01
N PHE A 279 13.39 23.83 -12.90
CA PHE A 279 12.71 23.85 -11.63
C PHE A 279 13.29 22.68 -10.84
N ASP A 280 14.02 22.97 -9.77
CA ASP A 280 14.43 21.97 -8.77
C ASP A 280 13.50 22.16 -7.58
N PRO A 281 12.25 21.65 -7.64
CA PRO A 281 11.34 21.78 -6.53
C PRO A 281 11.90 21.00 -5.36
N THR A 282 12.05 21.67 -4.23
CA THR A 282 12.06 20.93 -2.98
C THR A 282 10.69 20.24 -2.83
N GLU A 283 10.67 19.05 -2.24
CA GLU A 283 9.49 18.18 -2.16
C GLU A 283 8.23 18.87 -1.58
N ALA A 284 8.43 19.98 -0.82
CA ALA A 284 7.38 20.84 -0.27
C ALA A 284 6.66 21.71 -1.31
N GLU A 285 7.34 22.18 -2.36
CA GLU A 285 6.76 23.10 -3.36
C GLU A 285 5.76 22.40 -4.30
N LEU A 286 5.83 21.07 -4.39
CA LEU A 286 4.86 20.26 -5.13
C LEU A 286 3.53 20.07 -4.36
N PHE A 287 3.50 20.28 -3.04
CA PHE A 287 2.28 20.11 -2.21
C PHE A 287 1.38 21.33 -2.13
N ASP A 288 1.95 22.53 -2.22
CA ASP A 288 1.16 23.78 -2.15
C ASP A 288 0.35 24.06 -3.43
N CYS A 289 0.47 23.21 -4.45
CA CYS A 289 -0.46 23.17 -5.57
C CYS A 289 -1.72 22.39 -5.18
N GLU A 290 -2.41 22.84 -4.13
CA GLU A 290 -3.66 22.23 -3.67
C GLU A 290 -4.76 22.48 -4.72
N PHE A 291 -5.09 21.44 -5.48
CA PHE A 291 -6.20 21.43 -6.43
C PHE A 291 -7.55 21.38 -5.68
N GLY A 292 -8.31 22.48 -5.66
CA GLY A 292 -9.75 22.51 -5.32
C GLY A 292 -10.26 23.96 -5.21
N GLN A 293 -11.43 24.38 -5.71
CA GLN A 293 -12.76 23.76 -5.85
C GLN A 293 -13.41 24.05 -7.23
N PRO A 294 -14.48 23.33 -7.64
CA PRO A 294 -15.22 23.63 -8.87
C PRO A 294 -16.02 24.93 -8.68
N GLY A 295 -15.67 25.99 -9.42
CA GLY A 295 -16.51 27.17 -9.60
C GLY A 295 -15.96 28.51 -9.10
N GLY A 296 -14.71 28.58 -8.60
CA GLY A 296 -14.06 29.85 -8.25
C GLY A 296 -12.97 30.23 -9.26
N ASP A 297 -12.98 31.47 -9.75
CA ASP A 297 -11.92 32.07 -10.59
C ASP A 297 -10.55 32.22 -9.88
N GLU A 298 -10.42 31.70 -8.65
CA GLU A 298 -9.21 31.71 -7.83
C GLU A 298 -8.97 30.30 -7.28
N GLY A 299 -7.80 29.73 -7.57
CA GLY A 299 -7.30 28.51 -6.91
C GLY A 299 -7.30 27.21 -7.72
N SER A 300 -7.90 27.15 -8.91
CA SER A 300 -7.74 25.97 -9.78
C SER A 300 -6.52 26.15 -10.68
N GLY A 301 -5.52 25.28 -10.51
CA GLY A 301 -4.38 25.21 -11.42
C GLY A 301 -4.86 24.96 -12.86
N VAL A 302 -4.25 25.62 -13.85
CA VAL A 302 -4.64 25.52 -15.27
C VAL A 302 -3.45 25.16 -16.14
N LEU A 303 -3.67 24.19 -17.02
CA LEU A 303 -2.76 23.82 -18.11
C LEU A 303 -3.19 24.55 -19.37
N VAL A 304 -2.22 25.14 -20.07
CA VAL A 304 -2.46 25.89 -21.30
C VAL A 304 -1.43 25.49 -22.33
N GLU A 305 -1.92 24.86 -23.39
CA GLU A 305 -1.16 24.66 -24.63
C GLU A 305 -1.18 25.95 -25.45
N TYR A 306 -0.01 26.37 -25.93
CA TYR A 306 0.22 27.51 -26.81
C TYR A 306 0.43 27.05 -28.26
N ASP A 307 0.36 28.00 -29.19
CA ASP A 307 0.35 27.72 -30.64
C ASP A 307 1.68 27.13 -31.15
N ASP A 308 2.76 27.19 -30.35
CA ASP A 308 4.06 26.57 -30.59
C ASP A 308 4.17 25.13 -30.03
N GLY A 309 3.07 24.59 -29.49
CA GLY A 309 3.00 23.27 -28.87
C GLY A 309 3.54 23.22 -27.45
N ILE A 310 3.94 24.35 -26.86
CA ILE A 310 4.38 24.40 -25.46
C ILE A 310 3.17 24.36 -24.55
N VAL A 311 3.19 23.46 -23.57
CA VAL A 311 2.19 23.37 -22.51
C VAL A 311 2.76 23.97 -21.23
N LEU A 312 2.10 24.99 -20.69
CA LEU A 312 2.48 25.64 -19.42
C LEU A 312 1.43 25.43 -18.35
N ALA A 313 1.89 25.21 -17.11
CA ALA A 313 1.05 25.10 -15.92
C ALA A 313 1.05 26.40 -15.12
N TYR A 314 -0.13 26.83 -14.68
CA TYR A 314 -0.31 28.01 -13.84
C TYR A 314 -1.08 27.66 -12.58
N THR A 315 -0.74 28.29 -11.47
CA THR A 315 -1.41 28.03 -10.17
C THR A 315 -2.83 28.60 -10.12
N SER A 316 -3.22 29.49 -11.05
CA SER A 316 -4.59 29.95 -11.26
C SER A 316 -4.76 30.69 -12.59
N GLN A 317 -5.99 30.88 -13.07
CA GLN A 317 -6.29 31.75 -14.22
C GLN A 317 -5.84 33.21 -14.01
N LYS A 318 -5.91 33.71 -12.77
CA LYS A 318 -5.42 35.04 -12.40
C LYS A 318 -3.89 35.12 -12.48
N HIS A 319 -3.19 34.10 -11.99
CA HIS A 319 -1.74 33.99 -12.09
C HIS A 319 -1.30 33.88 -13.55
N ARG A 320 -2.02 33.10 -14.37
CA ARG A 320 -1.81 33.05 -15.82
C ARG A 320 -1.89 34.44 -16.44
N ARG A 321 -3.04 35.12 -16.30
CA ARG A 321 -3.26 36.45 -16.89
C ARG A 321 -2.20 37.47 -16.45
N PHE A 322 -1.77 37.42 -15.19
CA PHE A 322 -0.71 38.28 -14.66
C PHE A 322 0.64 38.02 -15.32
N LEU A 323 1.02 36.75 -15.49
CA LEU A 323 2.28 36.38 -16.13
C LEU A 323 2.23 36.64 -17.64
N GLU A 324 1.19 36.23 -18.35
CA GLU A 324 0.98 36.49 -19.79
C GLU A 324 1.15 37.99 -20.12
N HIS A 325 0.50 38.85 -19.32
CA HIS A 325 0.62 40.30 -19.45
C HIS A 325 2.06 40.82 -19.25
N ARG A 326 2.83 40.20 -18.35
CA ARG A 326 4.16 40.68 -17.96
C ARG A 326 5.29 40.08 -18.81
N THR A 327 5.11 38.87 -19.32
CA THR A 327 6.09 38.17 -20.15
C THR A 327 5.82 38.36 -21.65
N GLY A 328 4.66 38.92 -22.01
CA GLY A 328 4.28 39.15 -23.40
C GLY A 328 3.85 37.87 -24.14
N VAL A 329 3.58 36.79 -23.39
CA VAL A 329 3.14 35.51 -23.93
C VAL A 329 1.61 35.52 -23.98
N TYR A 330 1.03 35.40 -25.17
CA TYR A 330 -0.42 35.38 -25.37
C TYR A 330 -0.80 34.26 -26.34
N ARG A 331 -2.03 33.73 -26.22
CA ARG A 331 -2.64 32.89 -27.26
C ARG A 331 -3.05 33.79 -28.43
N GLU A 332 -2.49 33.58 -29.62
CA GLU A 332 -2.98 34.25 -30.82
C GLU A 332 -4.07 33.38 -31.44
N HIS A 333 -5.33 33.64 -31.10
CA HIS A 333 -6.42 33.03 -31.85
C HIS A 333 -6.51 33.63 -33.26
N GLY A 334 -5.88 32.92 -34.21
CA GLY A 334 -6.26 32.88 -35.62
C GLY A 334 -5.45 33.75 -36.61
N ASP A 335 -4.22 33.35 -36.95
CA ASP A 335 -3.66 33.36 -38.33
C ASP A 335 -2.25 32.71 -38.33
N PRO A 336 -1.85 31.86 -39.29
CA PRO A 336 -0.69 30.98 -39.12
C PRO A 336 0.70 31.61 -39.37
N GLN A 337 0.85 32.94 -39.41
CA GLN A 337 2.17 33.57 -39.59
C GLN A 337 2.26 34.96 -38.94
N ARG A 338 2.94 35.08 -37.78
CA ARG A 338 4.01 36.06 -37.45
C ARG A 338 4.18 36.26 -35.94
N VAL A 339 5.25 35.72 -35.36
CA VAL A 339 5.81 36.26 -34.11
C VAL A 339 6.55 37.56 -34.44
N ARG A 340 6.09 38.71 -33.92
CA ARG A 340 6.91 39.92 -33.79
C ARG A 340 7.27 40.11 -32.33
N ALA A 341 8.56 39.95 -32.02
CA ALA A 341 9.11 40.48 -30.77
C ALA A 341 8.93 42.01 -30.77
N GLN A 342 8.17 42.55 -29.82
CA GLN A 342 8.26 43.97 -29.50
C GLN A 342 9.59 44.21 -28.81
N GLN A 343 10.48 44.92 -29.50
CA GLN A 343 11.60 45.62 -28.87
C GLN A 343 11.07 46.91 -28.24
N SER A 344 11.23 47.01 -26.91
CA SER A 344 11.66 48.23 -26.22
C SER A 344 11.98 47.89 -24.78
#